data_AF-A0A136LNE2-F1
#
_entry.id   AF-A0A136LNE2-F1
#
_cell.length_a   1.000
_cell.length_b   1.000
_cell.length_c   1.000
_cell.angle_alpha   90.00
_cell.angle_beta   90.00
_cell.angle_gamma   90.00
#
_symmetry.space_group_name_H-M   'P 1'
#
loop_
_entity.id
_entity.type
_entity.pdbx_description
1 polymer ?
#
loop_
_entity_poly.entity_id
_entity_poly.type
_entity_poly.pdbx_seq_one_letter_code
_entity_poly.pdbx_strand_id
1 'polypeptide(L)'
;MITNQQQQVIIDHLRPLRPYRIGVFGSFARGDNKQDSDLDILVALDYSLKPSLLDLVAIEQALTSALGIQVDLVTEKIFAPLY
;
A
#
# COMPACT_ATOMS: atom_id res chain seq x y z
N MET A 1 11.55 9.58 -6.79
CA MET A 1 11.26 9.74 -5.34
C MET A 1 9.81 10.17 -5.19
N ILE A 2 9.02 9.42 -4.41
CA ILE A 2 7.63 9.81 -4.09
C ILE A 2 7.64 11.13 -3.31
N THR A 3 6.67 12.00 -3.58
CA THR A 3 6.56 13.30 -2.92
C THR A 3 5.90 13.17 -1.54
N ASN A 4 6.16 14.12 -0.63
CA ASN A 4 5.50 14.17 0.68
C ASN A 4 3.97 14.15 0.58
N GLN A 5 3.41 14.76 -0.49
CA GLN A 5 1.97 14.76 -0.74
C GLN A 5 1.46 13.35 -1.05
N GLN A 6 2.17 12.57 -1.85
CA GLN A 6 1.80 11.18 -2.14
C GLN A 6 1.89 10.31 -0.88
N GLN A 7 2.93 10.50 -0.05
CA GLN A 7 3.02 9.78 1.23
C GLN A 7 1.81 10.04 2.14
N GLN A 8 1.38 11.30 2.22
CA GLN A 8 0.24 11.65 3.07
C GLN A 8 -1.05 11.00 2.58
N VAL A 9 -1.30 11.02 1.26
CA VAL A 9 -2.46 10.36 0.64
C VAL A 9 -2.47 8.86 0.95
N ILE A 10 -1.30 8.20 0.85
CA ILE A 10 -1.16 6.78 1.15
C ILE A 10 -1.49 6.50 2.62
N ILE A 11 -0.93 7.28 3.54
CA ILE A 11 -1.17 7.13 4.98
C ILE A 11 -2.65 7.32 5.31
N ASP A 12 -3.29 8.34 4.74
CA ASP A 12 -4.68 8.67 5.02
C ASP A 12 -5.64 7.56 4.55
N HIS A 13 -5.38 6.95 3.39
CA HIS A 13 -6.19 5.86 2.85
C HIS A 13 -5.93 4.51 3.54
N LEU A 14 -4.72 4.28 4.06
CA LEU A 14 -4.37 3.06 4.78
C LEU A 14 -4.71 3.09 6.26
N ARG A 15 -4.92 4.28 6.84
CA ARG A 15 -5.32 4.47 8.24
C ARG A 15 -6.51 3.59 8.71
N PRO A 16 -7.57 3.35 7.91
CA PRO A 16 -8.69 2.48 8.30
C PRO A 16 -8.27 1.03 8.55
N LEU A 17 -7.24 0.55 7.83
CA LEU A 17 -6.70 -0.80 7.98
C LEU A 17 -5.79 -0.96 9.19
N ARG A 18 -5.46 0.13 9.91
CA ARG A 18 -4.50 0.15 11.03
C ARG A 18 -3.24 -0.67 10.75
N PRO A 19 -2.49 -0.30 9.71
CA PRO A 19 -1.31 -1.04 9.32
C PRO A 19 -0.24 -0.96 10.41
N TYR A 20 0.34 -2.12 10.72
CA TYR A 20 1.49 -2.22 11.61
C TYR A 20 2.74 -1.63 10.96
N ARG A 21 2.87 -1.82 9.65
CA ARG A 21 3.95 -1.24 8.83
C ARG A 21 3.43 -0.94 7.43
N ILE A 22 3.84 0.19 6.90
CA ILE A 22 3.66 0.53 5.49
C ILE A 22 5.05 0.62 4.89
N GLY A 23 5.26 -0.08 3.79
CA GLY A 23 6.44 0.08 2.96
C GLY A 23 6.04 0.30 1.51
N VAL A 24 6.92 0.96 0.78
CA VAL A 24 6.76 1.20 -0.65
C VAL A 24 7.98 0.58 -1.32
N PHE A 25 7.78 -0.37 -2.23
CA PHE A 25 8.85 -1.09 -2.93
C PHE A 25 8.37 -1.45 -4.32
N GLY A 26 8.40 -0.46 -5.19
CA GLY A 26 8.25 -0.67 -6.62
C GLY A 26 9.51 -0.29 -7.39
N SER A 27 9.41 -0.41 -8.70
CA SER A 27 10.41 0.03 -9.69
C SER A 27 10.92 1.47 -9.45
N PHE A 28 10.15 2.30 -8.74
CA PHE A 28 10.55 3.63 -8.24
C PHE A 28 11.80 3.63 -7.34
N ALA A 29 12.11 2.53 -6.66
CA ALA A 29 13.31 2.38 -5.85
C ALA A 29 14.56 2.01 -6.68
N ARG A 30 14.38 1.51 -7.92
CA ARG A 30 15.46 1.03 -8.80
C ARG A 30 15.88 2.02 -9.90
N GLY A 31 15.17 3.14 -10.06
CA GLY A 31 15.60 4.24 -10.95
C GLY A 31 15.17 4.14 -12.42
N ASP A 32 14.46 3.09 -12.82
CA ASP A 32 13.87 2.98 -14.17
C ASP A 32 12.50 3.67 -14.20
N ASN A 33 12.53 5.00 -14.28
CA ASN A 33 11.38 5.84 -14.56
C ASN A 33 10.77 5.46 -15.92
N LYS A 34 9.67 4.69 -15.91
CA LYS A 34 8.66 4.79 -16.96
C LYS A 34 7.52 5.63 -16.43
N GLN A 35 6.95 6.49 -17.26
CA GLN A 35 5.82 7.35 -16.90
C GLN A 35 4.53 6.56 -16.54
N ASP A 36 4.56 5.24 -16.71
CA ASP A 36 3.53 4.24 -16.36
C ASP A 36 3.91 3.39 -15.13
N SER A 37 4.90 3.80 -14.33
CA SER A 37 5.40 2.98 -13.22
C SER A 37 4.32 2.74 -12.16
N ASP A 38 3.90 1.48 -12.05
CA ASP A 38 3.08 0.97 -10.96
C ASP A 38 3.70 1.26 -9.59
N LEU A 39 2.88 1.67 -8.62
CA LEU A 39 3.28 1.95 -7.25
C LEU A 39 2.96 0.73 -6.36
N ASP A 40 3.97 -0.09 -6.11
CA ASP A 40 3.85 -1.24 -5.22
C ASP A 40 3.97 -0.82 -3.74
N ILE A 41 2.90 -1.07 -2.96
CA ILE A 41 2.81 -0.76 -1.54
C ILE A 41 2.56 -2.06 -0.78
N LEU A 42 3.39 -2.37 0.22
CA LEU A 42 3.18 -3.52 1.12
C LEU A 42 2.80 -2.99 2.48
N VAL A 43 1.71 -3.55 2.92
CA VAL A 43 1.03 -3.18 4.14
C VAL A 43 1.05 -4.40 5.03
N ALA A 44 1.79 -4.30 6.11
CA ALA A 44 1.83 -5.34 7.13
C ALA A 44 0.64 -5.10 8.07
N LEU A 45 -0.30 -6.03 8.08
CA LEU A 45 -1.53 -5.94 8.86
C LEU A 45 -1.45 -6.90 10.06
N ASP A 46 -2.07 -6.50 11.17
CA ASP A 46 -2.28 -7.39 12.31
C ASP A 46 -3.25 -8.51 11.94
N TYR A 47 -2.99 -9.75 12.39
CA TYR A 47 -3.89 -10.89 12.23
C TYR A 47 -5.29 -10.67 12.82
N SER A 48 -5.43 -9.77 13.79
CA SER A 48 -6.73 -9.39 14.34
C SER A 48 -7.63 -8.69 13.32
N LEU A 49 -7.04 -8.08 12.29
CA LEU A 49 -7.72 -7.42 11.20
C LEU A 49 -7.72 -8.34 9.98
N LYS A 50 -8.89 -8.86 9.64
CA LYS A 50 -9.13 -9.60 8.40
C LYS A 50 -9.87 -8.68 7.43
N PRO A 51 -9.18 -7.79 6.69
CA PRO A 51 -9.84 -7.07 5.61
C PRO A 51 -10.39 -8.07 4.62
N SER A 52 -11.58 -7.81 4.12
CA SER A 52 -12.13 -8.59 3.01
C SER A 52 -11.36 -8.28 1.73
N LEU A 53 -11.42 -9.17 0.74
CA LEU A 53 -10.85 -8.88 -0.58
C LEU A 53 -11.43 -7.60 -1.18
N LEU A 54 -12.71 -7.30 -0.91
CA LEU A 54 -13.36 -6.07 -1.37
C LEU A 54 -12.78 -4.82 -0.71
N ASP A 55 -12.43 -4.88 0.58
CA ASP A 55 -11.80 -3.75 1.27
C ASP A 55 -10.42 -3.43 0.68
N LEU A 56 -9.65 -4.48 0.35
CA LEU A 56 -8.34 -4.34 -0.29
C LEU A 56 -8.48 -3.71 -1.67
N VAL A 57 -9.37 -4.23 -2.51
CA VAL A 57 -9.64 -3.69 -3.85
C VAL A 57 -10.17 -2.25 -3.78
N ALA A 58 -11.05 -1.94 -2.83
CA ALA A 58 -11.58 -0.59 -2.67
C ALA A 58 -10.47 0.42 -2.33
N ILE A 59 -9.52 0.03 -1.47
CA ILE A 59 -8.38 0.87 -1.09
C ILE A 59 -7.40 1.03 -2.25
N GLU A 60 -7.12 -0.05 -2.97
CA GLU A 60 -6.27 -0.03 -4.17
C GLU A 60 -6.83 0.92 -5.24
N GLN A 61 -8.14 0.83 -5.53
CA GLN A 61 -8.82 1.72 -6.46
C GLN A 61 -8.88 3.17 -6.00
N ALA A 62 -9.09 3.39 -4.70
CA ALA A 62 -9.09 4.74 -4.11
C ALA A 62 -7.70 5.39 -4.22
N LEU A 63 -6.64 4.64 -3.90
CA LEU A 63 -5.25 5.08 -4.05
C LEU A 63 -4.90 5.36 -5.50
N THR A 64 -5.28 4.46 -6.41
CA THR A 64 -5.06 4.62 -7.86
C THR A 64 -5.75 5.88 -8.39
N SER A 65 -6.99 6.11 -7.98
CA SER A 65 -7.75 7.30 -8.38
C SER A 65 -7.19 8.59 -7.78
N ALA A 66 -6.73 8.55 -6.53
CA ALA A 66 -6.18 9.72 -5.84
C ALA A 66 -4.78 10.11 -6.33
N LEU A 67 -3.96 9.12 -6.68
CA LEU A 67 -2.58 9.32 -7.14
C LEU A 67 -2.48 9.45 -8.66
N GLY A 68 -3.50 9.01 -9.41
CA GLY A 68 -3.53 9.02 -10.86
C GLY A 68 -2.57 8.02 -11.51
N ILE A 69 -2.07 7.05 -10.74
CA ILE A 69 -1.14 6.00 -11.16
C ILE A 69 -1.65 4.67 -10.63
N GLN A 70 -1.37 3.58 -11.32
CA GLN A 70 -1.75 2.24 -10.86
C GLN A 70 -1.01 1.89 -9.57
N VAL A 71 -1.76 1.52 -8.53
CA VAL A 71 -1.22 1.11 -7.22
C VAL A 71 -1.45 -0.38 -7.05
N ASP A 72 -0.40 -1.14 -6.71
CA ASP A 72 -0.52 -2.54 -6.32
C ASP A 72 -0.40 -2.65 -4.80
N LEU A 73 -1.45 -3.15 -4.15
CA LEU A 73 -1.52 -3.27 -2.70
C LEU A 73 -1.24 -4.71 -2.26
N VAL A 74 -0.02 -4.95 -1.78
CA VAL A 74 0.39 -6.23 -1.23
C VAL A 74 0.13 -6.24 0.28
N THR A 75 -0.63 -7.20 0.79
CA THR A 75 -0.79 -7.37 2.23
C THR A 75 0.13 -8.45 2.75
N GLU A 76 1.01 -8.09 3.69
CA GLU A 76 1.82 -9.05 4.42
C GLU A 76 1.11 -9.43 5.71
N LYS A 77 0.81 -10.71 5.86
CA LYS A 77 0.34 -11.26 7.12
C LYS A 77 1.54 -11.44 8.04
N ILE A 78 1.61 -10.65 9.11
CA ILE A 78 2.63 -10.81 10.13
C ILE A 78 2.30 -12.04 10.95
N PHE A 79 2.93 -13.19 10.67
CA PHE A 79 2.77 -14.37 11.51
C PHE A 79 3.19 -14.02 12.94
N ALA A 80 2.24 -14.03 13.87
CA ALA A 80 2.58 -14.03 15.29
C ALA A 80 3.44 -15.28 15.55
N PRO A 81 4.58 -15.16 16.24
CA PRO A 81 5.40 -16.32 16.55
C PRO A 81 4.58 -17.29 17.40
N LEU A 82 4.54 -18.56 16.99
CA LEU A 82 3.95 -19.66 17.77
C LEU A 82 4.84 -19.86 19.02
N TYR A 83 4.42 -19.29 20.15
CA TYR A 83 4.92 -19.65 21.48
C TYR A 83 3.73 -19.94 22.40
#